data_AF-A0A929PGS0-F1
#
_entry.id   AF-A0A929PGS0-F1
#
_cell.length_a   1.000
_cell.length_b   1.000
_cell.length_c   1.000
_cell.angle_alpha   90.00
_cell.angle_beta   90.00
_cell.angle_gamma   90.00
#
_symmetry.space_group_name_H-M   'P 1'
#
loop_
_entity.id
_entity.type
_entity.pdbx_description
1 polymer ?
#
loop_
_entity_poly.entity_id
_entity_poly.type
_entity_poly.pdbx_seq_one_letter_code
_entity_poly.pdbx_strand_id
1 'polypeptide(L)'
;MNVPKKVPKSLQELIDEADDVFARITGRKESISLYEEALKIAKEAQKQLETEYIQGKTDLIDENWEDALDHFDRVIRLDSKFFKAWHYKGFVLHELGRYEEALACYNKVLEINSRFEPAWSNKGNSLYELGRYEEALACCDKALEINSRFELAWNNKGNSLYGLGRYKESLECYEKALEINSKLETSKLNRNLALMHLGRVDEALKEIEKISSEKKEEIEKSESSKEEKEERFLEIDAQDEVIHELRDEYKEIIEAKTAYDKRLADSLKPRDEPLKDNFFLVLRRWNSYTPTMLTPTESNLGGGYFLHWKGKGIVIDPGFNFLDNFFNNELVIYDIDTVIITHAHVDHCSDFESLLTLIFEYNEKNEKKKKIDVYMNLGVLKKFLGWIPIDEDEKNAKINRIIPVEKEKTYDLGDYITLRVTKAIHDEVLCKAYSVGLILELYGESDYTESKPFRIGFTSDTRHDKHVEEQYKDVDIIVPHLGSIDKNDFKPGDDDVKRNKNHLMLTGVNSTIYKSNAKLAIISEFGEELGEHRLTIISALNKVFRKNNMARCLTGDIGLKVKIPDLKVKCHYCKKCLDANNMLEAIDPENEDKKCIVYYCKDCENIYEHEKEKPFNESTRISK
;
A
#
# COMPACT_ATOMS: atom_id res chain seq x y z
N MET A 1 38.86 -56.72 8.18
CA MET A 1 39.63 -55.53 8.62
C MET A 1 39.74 -54.59 7.44
N ASN A 2 39.06 -53.44 7.51
CA ASN A 2 39.15 -52.38 6.50
C ASN A 2 40.59 -51.88 6.43
N VAL A 3 41.24 -52.07 5.28
CA VAL A 3 42.46 -51.34 4.93
C VAL A 3 42.03 -49.89 4.70
N PRO A 4 42.57 -48.89 5.42
CA PRO A 4 42.26 -47.50 5.09
C PRO A 4 42.80 -47.22 3.69
N LYS A 5 41.93 -46.79 2.77
CA LYS A 5 42.37 -46.17 1.50
C LYS A 5 43.26 -44.99 1.89
N LYS A 6 44.56 -45.07 1.61
CA LYS A 6 45.48 -43.93 1.78
C LYS A 6 44.91 -42.74 1.02
N VAL A 7 44.71 -41.63 1.73
CA VAL A 7 44.38 -40.34 1.11
C VAL A 7 45.53 -39.99 0.16
N PRO A 8 45.28 -39.65 -1.12
CA PRO A 8 46.33 -39.20 -2.02
C PRO A 8 47.04 -37.97 -1.43
N LYS A 9 48.37 -37.95 -1.44
CA LYS A 9 49.15 -36.75 -1.04
C LYS A 9 48.87 -35.62 -2.03
N SER A 10 48.72 -34.39 -1.53
CA SER A 10 48.56 -33.20 -2.37
C SER A 10 49.84 -32.88 -3.15
N LEU A 11 49.72 -32.11 -4.23
CA LEU A 11 50.87 -31.72 -5.03
C LEU A 11 51.93 -30.97 -4.20
N GLN A 12 51.50 -30.09 -3.29
CA GLN A 12 52.41 -29.36 -2.42
C GLN A 12 53.13 -30.29 -1.43
N GLU A 13 52.45 -31.28 -0.85
CA GLU A 13 53.09 -32.25 0.05
C GLU A 13 54.14 -33.10 -0.70
N LEU A 14 53.88 -33.43 -1.96
CA LEU A 14 54.83 -34.15 -2.80
C LEU A 14 56.06 -33.28 -3.16
N ILE A 15 55.86 -31.99 -3.39
CA ILE A 15 56.95 -31.02 -3.64
C ILE A 15 57.74 -30.79 -2.36
N ASP A 16 57.08 -30.55 -1.22
CA ASP A 16 57.73 -30.34 0.07
C ASP A 16 58.53 -31.58 0.51
N GLU A 17 58.00 -32.79 0.25
CA GLU A 17 58.73 -34.04 0.47
C GLU A 17 59.93 -34.16 -0.48
N ALA A 18 59.81 -33.77 -1.75
CA ALA A 18 60.93 -33.72 -2.67
C ALA A 18 62.01 -32.72 -2.21
N ASP A 19 61.61 -31.55 -1.69
CA ASP A 19 62.52 -30.50 -1.22
C ASP A 19 63.17 -30.83 0.13
N ASP A 20 62.45 -31.46 1.07
CA ASP A 20 63.01 -31.99 2.34
C ASP A 20 63.97 -33.16 2.07
N VAL A 21 63.61 -34.04 1.13
CA VAL A 21 64.52 -35.06 0.61
C VAL A 21 65.76 -34.35 0.04
N PHE A 22 65.64 -33.39 -0.89
CA PHE A 22 66.79 -32.63 -1.44
C PHE A 22 67.67 -31.96 -0.37
N ALA A 23 67.06 -31.32 0.64
CA ALA A 23 67.76 -30.65 1.73
C ALA A 23 68.59 -31.62 2.61
N ARG A 24 68.15 -32.88 2.74
CA ARG A 24 68.89 -33.95 3.45
C ARG A 24 70.02 -34.57 2.62
N ILE A 25 70.18 -34.18 1.34
CA ILE A 25 71.01 -34.87 0.32
C ILE A 25 72.31 -34.14 -0.01
N THR A 26 72.83 -33.27 0.85
CA THR A 26 74.24 -32.87 0.69
C THR A 26 75.17 -34.08 0.93
N GLY A 27 75.33 -34.98 -0.07
CA GLY A 27 76.41 -35.95 -0.19
C GLY A 27 76.12 -37.45 -0.44
N ARG A 28 74.90 -37.96 -0.70
CA ARG A 28 74.65 -39.43 -0.84
C ARG A 28 73.87 -39.84 -2.10
N LYS A 29 74.40 -40.81 -2.87
CA LYS A 29 73.86 -41.30 -4.17
C LYS A 29 72.48 -41.97 -4.10
N GLU A 30 72.19 -42.71 -3.02
CA GLU A 30 70.89 -43.41 -2.86
C GLU A 30 69.70 -42.44 -2.72
N SER A 31 69.97 -41.21 -2.32
CA SER A 31 68.93 -40.22 -2.10
C SER A 31 68.55 -39.45 -3.38
N ILE A 32 69.41 -39.46 -4.41
CA ILE A 32 69.12 -38.85 -5.72
C ILE A 32 67.98 -39.60 -6.43
N SER A 33 67.91 -40.94 -6.34
CA SER A 33 66.84 -41.68 -7.03
C SER A 33 65.46 -41.46 -6.39
N LEU A 34 65.40 -41.28 -5.06
CA LEU A 34 64.16 -40.94 -4.35
C LEU A 34 63.67 -39.53 -4.73
N TYR A 35 64.60 -38.59 -4.89
CA TYR A 35 64.29 -37.24 -5.38
C TYR A 35 63.77 -37.25 -6.82
N GLU A 36 64.40 -38.02 -7.72
CA GLU A 36 63.94 -38.19 -9.11
C GLU A 36 62.55 -38.84 -9.18
N GLU A 37 62.27 -39.82 -8.33
CA GLU A 37 60.96 -40.48 -8.24
C GLU A 37 59.88 -39.52 -7.71
N ALA A 38 60.17 -38.74 -6.66
CA ALA A 38 59.26 -37.72 -6.14
C ALA A 38 58.95 -36.62 -7.17
N LEU A 39 59.97 -36.13 -7.90
CA LEU A 39 59.79 -35.19 -9.01
C LEU A 39 58.95 -35.75 -10.15
N LYS A 40 59.12 -37.04 -10.47
CA LYS A 40 58.31 -37.70 -11.49
C LYS A 40 56.83 -37.76 -11.06
N ILE A 41 56.56 -38.17 -9.82
CA ILE A 41 55.20 -38.21 -9.26
C ILE A 41 54.58 -36.81 -9.24
N ALA A 42 55.33 -35.79 -8.83
CA ALA A 42 54.85 -34.40 -8.83
C ALA A 42 54.52 -33.91 -10.25
N LYS A 43 55.34 -34.23 -11.26
CA LYS A 43 55.05 -33.91 -12.67
C LYS A 43 53.79 -34.62 -13.19
N GLU A 44 53.60 -35.89 -12.82
CA GLU A 44 52.40 -36.65 -13.19
C GLU A 44 51.15 -36.07 -12.53
N ALA A 45 51.22 -35.71 -11.25
CA ALA A 45 50.13 -35.06 -10.51
C ALA A 45 49.79 -33.67 -11.09
N GLN A 46 50.80 -32.88 -11.44
CA GLN A 46 50.60 -31.58 -12.11
C GLN A 46 49.92 -31.76 -13.47
N LYS A 47 50.36 -32.73 -14.28
CA LYS A 47 49.73 -33.04 -15.57
C LYS A 47 48.27 -33.48 -15.40
N GLN A 48 48.00 -34.32 -14.40
CA GLN A 48 46.64 -34.74 -14.09
C GLN A 48 45.78 -33.55 -13.69
N LEU A 49 46.28 -32.67 -12.81
CA LEU A 49 45.58 -31.45 -12.40
C LEU A 49 45.17 -30.59 -13.62
N GLU A 50 46.11 -30.35 -14.54
CA GLU A 50 45.84 -29.58 -15.76
C GLU A 50 44.79 -30.25 -16.65
N THR A 51 44.84 -31.58 -16.75
CA THR A 51 43.91 -32.37 -17.57
C THR A 51 42.49 -32.28 -17.01
N GLU A 52 42.33 -32.52 -15.71
CA GLU A 52 41.05 -32.43 -14.99
C GLU A 52 40.48 -31.01 -15.05
N TYR A 53 41.32 -29.99 -14.93
CA TYR A 53 40.90 -28.59 -15.01
C TYR A 53 40.42 -28.21 -16.42
N ILE A 54 41.09 -28.70 -17.47
CA ILE A 54 40.66 -28.48 -18.86
C ILE A 54 39.34 -29.20 -19.11
N GLN A 55 39.21 -30.46 -18.67
CA GLN A 55 37.98 -31.24 -18.82
C GLN A 55 36.80 -30.59 -18.10
N GLY A 56 36.96 -30.16 -16.85
CA GLY A 56 35.90 -29.45 -16.13
C GLY A 56 35.49 -28.14 -16.81
N LYS A 57 36.41 -27.44 -17.47
CA LYS A 57 36.07 -26.26 -18.29
C LYS A 57 35.37 -26.62 -19.61
N THR A 58 35.70 -27.76 -20.21
CA THR A 58 34.99 -28.26 -21.39
C THR A 58 33.56 -28.63 -21.03
N ASP A 59 33.38 -29.40 -19.96
CA ASP A 59 32.05 -29.78 -19.45
C ASP A 59 31.23 -28.56 -19.04
N LEU A 60 31.88 -27.50 -18.55
CA LEU A 60 31.22 -26.22 -18.29
C LEU A 60 30.67 -25.57 -19.56
N ILE A 61 31.41 -25.62 -20.67
CA ILE A 61 30.99 -25.07 -21.97
C ILE A 61 29.87 -25.92 -22.57
N ASP A 62 29.94 -27.24 -22.37
CA ASP A 62 28.94 -28.20 -22.84
C ASP A 62 27.72 -28.30 -21.89
N GLU A 63 27.67 -27.47 -20.84
CA GLU A 63 26.59 -27.43 -19.82
C GLU A 63 26.40 -28.74 -19.04
N ASN A 64 27.42 -29.61 -19.00
CA ASN A 64 27.46 -30.82 -18.18
C ASN A 64 27.85 -30.49 -16.74
N TRP A 65 26.96 -29.83 -16.01
CA TRP A 65 27.23 -29.24 -14.69
C TRP A 65 27.78 -30.23 -13.65
N GLU A 66 27.22 -31.44 -13.57
CA GLU A 66 27.65 -32.44 -12.59
C GLU A 66 29.05 -32.99 -12.89
N ASP A 67 29.37 -33.26 -14.16
CA ASP A 67 30.70 -33.73 -14.56
C ASP A 67 31.76 -32.63 -14.35
N ALA A 68 31.41 -31.38 -14.66
CA ALA A 68 32.25 -30.22 -14.37
C ALA A 68 32.57 -30.09 -12.87
N LEU A 69 31.56 -30.25 -12.01
CA LEU A 69 31.72 -30.25 -10.55
C LEU A 69 32.72 -31.33 -10.10
N ASP A 70 32.58 -32.53 -10.64
CA ASP A 70 33.39 -33.70 -10.35
C ASP A 70 34.86 -33.49 -10.74
N HIS A 71 35.09 -32.92 -11.92
CA HIS A 71 36.41 -32.52 -12.42
C HIS A 71 37.04 -31.43 -11.54
N PHE A 72 36.30 -30.38 -11.18
CA PHE A 72 36.83 -29.34 -10.28
C PHE A 72 37.11 -29.88 -8.88
N ASP A 73 36.34 -30.83 -8.38
CA ASP A 73 36.62 -31.54 -7.13
C ASP A 73 37.88 -32.41 -7.21
N ARG A 74 38.16 -33.03 -8.36
CA ARG A 74 39.44 -33.72 -8.61
C ARG A 74 40.61 -32.72 -8.58
N VAL A 75 40.48 -31.55 -9.20
CA VAL A 75 41.50 -30.50 -9.17
C VAL A 75 41.76 -29.99 -7.74
N ILE A 76 40.70 -29.69 -6.98
CA ILE A 76 40.80 -29.20 -5.60
C ILE A 76 41.46 -30.23 -4.68
N ARG A 77 41.24 -31.53 -4.90
CA ARG A 77 41.93 -32.60 -4.16
C ARG A 77 43.42 -32.66 -4.47
N LEU A 78 43.82 -32.40 -5.71
CA LEU A 78 45.23 -32.39 -6.14
C LEU A 78 45.96 -31.14 -5.63
N ASP A 79 45.31 -29.97 -5.73
CA ASP A 79 45.80 -28.70 -5.19
C ASP A 79 44.65 -27.86 -4.61
N SER A 80 44.56 -27.89 -3.27
CA SER A 80 43.55 -27.11 -2.54
C SER A 80 43.74 -25.59 -2.62
N LYS A 81 44.92 -25.11 -3.04
CA LYS A 81 45.22 -23.68 -3.23
C LYS A 81 44.97 -23.22 -4.68
N PHE A 82 44.54 -24.11 -5.57
CA PHE A 82 44.21 -23.75 -6.94
C PHE A 82 42.87 -23.01 -7.03
N PHE A 83 42.90 -21.71 -6.70
CA PHE A 83 41.69 -20.89 -6.53
C PHE A 83 40.78 -20.83 -7.77
N LYS A 84 41.31 -21.03 -8.98
CA LYS A 84 40.49 -21.06 -10.20
C LYS A 84 39.51 -22.22 -10.21
N ALA A 85 39.88 -23.39 -9.70
CA ALA A 85 38.94 -24.52 -9.59
C ALA A 85 37.86 -24.26 -8.55
N TRP A 86 38.20 -23.63 -7.42
CA TRP A 86 37.20 -23.16 -6.45
C TRP A 86 36.22 -22.14 -7.07
N HIS A 87 36.72 -21.22 -7.89
CA HIS A 87 35.89 -20.23 -8.58
C HIS A 87 34.92 -20.90 -9.56
N TYR A 88 35.41 -21.77 -10.44
CA TYR A 88 34.54 -22.47 -11.39
C TYR A 88 33.58 -23.46 -10.71
N LYS A 89 34.01 -24.14 -9.64
CA LYS A 89 33.10 -24.94 -8.81
C LYS A 89 31.99 -24.07 -8.23
N GLY A 90 32.32 -22.89 -7.69
CA GLY A 90 31.33 -21.95 -7.20
C GLY A 90 30.38 -21.46 -8.30
N PHE A 91 30.88 -21.26 -9.51
CA PHE A 91 30.06 -20.89 -10.67
C PHE A 91 29.08 -22.01 -11.04
N VAL A 92 29.54 -23.26 -11.17
CA VAL A 92 28.67 -24.42 -11.44
C VAL A 92 27.59 -24.58 -10.37
N LEU A 93 27.96 -24.44 -9.09
CA LEU A 93 27.00 -24.52 -7.98
C LEU A 93 25.95 -23.40 -8.04
N HIS A 94 26.33 -22.20 -8.50
CA HIS A 94 25.39 -21.11 -8.72
C HIS A 94 24.38 -21.46 -9.83
N GLU A 95 24.84 -21.96 -10.97
CA GLU A 95 23.96 -22.39 -12.07
C GLU A 95 23.02 -23.55 -11.65
N LEU A 96 23.47 -24.40 -10.73
CA LEU A 96 22.64 -25.47 -10.13
C LEU A 96 21.69 -24.97 -9.02
N GLY A 97 21.64 -23.66 -8.73
CA GLY A 97 20.81 -23.08 -7.66
C GLY A 97 21.29 -23.36 -6.23
N ARG A 98 22.51 -23.90 -6.06
CA ARG A 98 23.12 -24.24 -4.76
C ARG A 98 23.94 -23.06 -4.22
N TYR A 99 23.26 -21.95 -3.97
CA TYR A 99 23.89 -20.65 -3.72
C TYR A 99 24.77 -20.60 -2.45
N GLU A 100 24.36 -21.22 -1.35
CA GLU A 100 25.16 -21.25 -0.11
C GLU A 100 26.49 -21.99 -0.29
N GLU A 101 26.49 -23.08 -1.07
CA GLU A 101 27.71 -23.82 -1.38
C GLU A 101 28.60 -23.04 -2.35
N ALA A 102 28.01 -22.32 -3.29
CA ALA A 102 28.73 -21.38 -4.15
C ALA A 102 29.41 -20.28 -3.32
N LEU A 103 28.72 -19.70 -2.33
CA LEU A 103 29.30 -18.72 -1.42
C LEU A 103 30.50 -19.28 -0.64
N ALA A 104 30.42 -20.52 -0.17
CA ALA A 104 31.55 -21.18 0.49
C ALA A 104 32.76 -21.30 -0.45
N CYS A 105 32.54 -21.67 -1.71
CA CYS A 105 33.58 -21.75 -2.72
C CYS A 105 34.20 -20.37 -3.02
N TYR A 106 33.38 -19.33 -3.23
CA TYR A 106 33.89 -17.97 -3.45
C TYR A 106 34.65 -17.41 -2.24
N ASN A 107 34.21 -17.71 -1.02
CA ASN A 107 34.98 -17.36 0.18
C ASN A 107 36.36 -18.04 0.18
N LYS A 108 36.46 -19.31 -0.23
CA LYS A 108 37.76 -20.00 -0.38
C LYS A 108 38.63 -19.34 -1.44
N VAL A 109 38.06 -18.91 -2.56
CA VAL A 109 38.80 -18.14 -3.57
C VAL A 109 39.38 -16.87 -2.96
N LEU A 110 38.57 -16.12 -2.20
CA LEU A 110 38.96 -14.84 -1.61
C LEU A 110 39.91 -14.97 -0.42
N GLU A 111 39.90 -16.10 0.29
CA GLU A 111 40.92 -16.46 1.29
C GLU A 111 42.29 -16.69 0.62
N ILE A 112 42.33 -17.32 -0.55
CA ILE A 112 43.56 -17.61 -1.29
C ILE A 112 44.05 -16.39 -2.08
N ASN A 113 43.13 -15.67 -2.74
CA ASN A 113 43.40 -14.49 -3.54
C ASN A 113 42.29 -13.45 -3.34
N SER A 114 42.50 -12.55 -2.39
CA SER A 114 41.54 -11.52 -1.99
C SER A 114 41.28 -10.44 -3.06
N ARG A 115 42.14 -10.37 -4.10
CA ARG A 115 42.04 -9.40 -5.19
C ARG A 115 41.46 -9.99 -6.48
N PHE A 116 40.85 -11.18 -6.43
CA PHE A 116 40.21 -11.78 -7.59
C PHE A 116 38.78 -11.23 -7.75
N GLU A 117 38.61 -10.23 -8.61
CA GLU A 117 37.33 -9.52 -8.80
C GLU A 117 36.17 -10.40 -9.29
N PRO A 118 36.36 -11.46 -10.11
CA PRO A 118 35.25 -12.34 -10.51
C PRO A 118 34.63 -13.08 -9.31
N ALA A 119 35.43 -13.44 -8.30
CA ALA A 119 34.89 -14.09 -7.10
C ALA A 119 34.05 -13.11 -6.25
N TRP A 120 34.45 -11.84 -6.14
CA TRP A 120 33.63 -10.83 -5.46
C TRP A 120 32.31 -10.59 -6.20
N SER A 121 32.34 -10.44 -7.53
CA SER A 121 31.13 -10.22 -8.34
C SER A 121 30.17 -11.41 -8.31
N ASN A 122 30.68 -12.64 -8.45
CA ASN A 122 29.84 -13.84 -8.44
C ASN A 122 29.32 -14.19 -7.04
N LYS A 123 30.10 -13.89 -5.99
CA LYS A 123 29.61 -13.92 -4.61
C LYS A 123 28.45 -12.95 -4.42
N GLY A 124 28.57 -11.73 -4.96
CA GLY A 124 27.48 -10.75 -5.00
C GLY A 124 26.24 -11.31 -5.70
N ASN A 125 26.40 -11.94 -6.86
CA ASN A 125 25.28 -12.55 -7.59
C ASN A 125 24.59 -13.66 -6.78
N SER A 126 25.34 -14.54 -6.13
CA SER A 126 24.77 -15.60 -5.29
C SER A 126 24.05 -15.05 -4.05
N LEU A 127 24.52 -13.93 -3.48
CA LEU A 127 23.82 -13.24 -2.39
C LEU A 127 22.51 -12.59 -2.86
N TYR A 128 22.50 -12.04 -4.08
CA TYR A 128 21.30 -11.49 -4.69
C TYR A 128 20.22 -12.57 -4.85
N GLU A 129 20.57 -13.76 -5.37
CA GLU A 129 19.63 -14.88 -5.49
C GLU A 129 19.08 -15.37 -4.14
N LEU A 130 19.81 -15.15 -3.05
CA LEU A 130 19.38 -15.44 -1.68
C LEU A 130 18.57 -14.30 -1.04
N GLY A 131 18.27 -13.22 -1.77
CA GLY A 131 17.55 -12.04 -1.26
C GLY A 131 18.37 -11.15 -0.32
N ARG A 132 19.70 -11.36 -0.23
CA ARG A 132 20.62 -10.62 0.66
C ARG A 132 21.23 -9.43 -0.08
N TYR A 133 20.39 -8.49 -0.49
CA TYR A 133 20.75 -7.46 -1.46
C TYR A 133 21.81 -6.45 -0.98
N GLU A 134 21.81 -6.04 0.29
CA GLU A 134 22.83 -5.14 0.85
C GLU A 134 24.22 -5.79 0.88
N GLU A 135 24.29 -7.08 1.21
CA GLU A 135 25.55 -7.83 1.20
C GLU A 135 26.05 -8.07 -0.23
N ALA A 136 25.12 -8.30 -1.16
CA ALA A 136 25.42 -8.40 -2.59
C ALA A 136 26.02 -7.09 -3.12
N LEU A 137 25.42 -5.94 -2.76
CA LEU A 137 25.90 -4.61 -3.11
C LEU A 137 27.33 -4.37 -2.61
N ALA A 138 27.62 -4.71 -1.35
CA ALA A 138 28.95 -4.58 -0.77
C ALA A 138 30.00 -5.43 -1.50
N CYS A 139 29.64 -6.65 -1.93
CA CYS A 139 30.53 -7.50 -2.72
C CYS A 139 30.81 -6.92 -4.11
N CYS A 140 29.80 -6.36 -4.78
CA CYS A 140 29.98 -5.72 -6.08
C CYS A 140 30.85 -4.45 -5.97
N ASP A 141 30.66 -3.65 -4.91
CA ASP A 141 31.53 -2.49 -4.63
C ASP A 141 32.98 -2.90 -4.42
N LYS A 142 33.25 -4.02 -3.74
CA LYS A 142 34.61 -4.57 -3.60
C LYS A 142 35.21 -5.02 -4.93
N ALA A 143 34.42 -5.66 -5.80
CA ALA A 143 34.88 -6.00 -7.15
C ALA A 143 35.26 -4.75 -7.95
N LEU A 144 34.45 -3.68 -7.86
CA LEU A 144 34.68 -2.41 -8.56
C LEU A 144 35.82 -1.57 -7.96
N GLU A 145 36.10 -1.71 -6.66
CA GLU A 145 37.29 -1.12 -6.02
C GLU A 145 38.58 -1.74 -6.58
N ILE A 146 38.56 -3.06 -6.86
CA ILE A 146 39.69 -3.78 -7.45
C ILE A 146 39.83 -3.45 -8.95
N ASN A 147 38.71 -3.48 -9.69
CA ASN A 147 38.65 -3.21 -11.12
C ASN A 147 37.38 -2.41 -11.45
N SER A 148 37.52 -1.10 -11.61
CA SER A 148 36.40 -0.18 -11.88
C SER A 148 35.76 -0.36 -13.26
N ARG A 149 36.42 -1.10 -14.16
CA ARG A 149 35.94 -1.41 -15.51
C ARG A 149 35.41 -2.84 -15.63
N PHE A 150 35.09 -3.51 -14.52
CA PHE A 150 34.51 -4.84 -14.57
C PHE A 150 32.98 -4.76 -14.78
N GLU A 151 32.54 -5.05 -16.01
CA GLU A 151 31.16 -4.90 -16.48
C GLU A 151 30.17 -5.78 -15.71
N LEU A 152 30.54 -7.02 -15.37
CA LEU A 152 29.68 -7.92 -14.61
C LEU A 152 29.42 -7.42 -13.19
N ALA A 153 30.41 -6.75 -12.57
CA ALA A 153 30.21 -6.16 -11.25
C ALA A 153 29.27 -4.94 -11.30
N TRP A 154 29.33 -4.13 -12.36
CA TRP A 154 28.33 -3.07 -12.59
C TRP A 154 26.93 -3.64 -12.81
N ASN A 155 26.80 -4.70 -13.61
CA ASN A 155 25.52 -5.39 -13.81
C ASN A 155 24.95 -5.93 -12.48
N ASN A 156 25.74 -6.68 -11.72
CA ASN A 156 25.30 -7.30 -10.47
C ASN A 156 25.03 -6.28 -9.37
N LYS A 157 25.76 -5.15 -9.37
CA LYS A 157 25.44 -3.98 -8.55
C LYS A 157 24.07 -3.41 -8.92
N GLY A 158 23.80 -3.28 -10.21
CA GLY A 158 22.49 -2.90 -10.73
C GLY A 158 21.38 -3.83 -10.24
N ASN A 159 21.57 -5.15 -10.32
CA ASN A 159 20.60 -6.14 -9.83
C ASN A 159 20.34 -5.98 -8.33
N SER A 160 21.41 -5.82 -7.55
CA SER A 160 21.30 -5.64 -6.09
C SER A 160 20.50 -4.37 -5.74
N LEU A 161 20.76 -3.26 -6.44
CA LEU A 161 20.00 -2.02 -6.26
C LEU A 161 18.55 -2.15 -6.73
N TYR A 162 18.30 -2.93 -7.77
CA TYR A 162 16.97 -3.24 -8.26
C TYR A 162 16.16 -4.01 -7.22
N GLY A 163 16.74 -5.05 -6.60
CA GLY A 163 16.12 -5.80 -5.50
C GLY A 163 15.80 -4.94 -4.29
N LEU A 164 16.55 -3.85 -4.07
CA LEU A 164 16.30 -2.84 -3.04
C LEU A 164 15.27 -1.77 -3.44
N GLY A 165 14.68 -1.84 -4.63
CA GLY A 165 13.76 -0.83 -5.16
C GLY A 165 14.42 0.49 -5.57
N ARG A 166 15.76 0.55 -5.62
CA ARG A 166 16.55 1.74 -6.01
C ARG A 166 16.73 1.80 -7.51
N TYR A 167 15.63 1.84 -8.26
CA TYR A 167 15.60 1.65 -9.72
C TYR A 167 16.42 2.69 -10.50
N LYS A 168 16.46 3.94 -10.04
CA LYS A 168 17.26 5.00 -10.69
C LYS A 168 18.77 4.69 -10.62
N GLU A 169 19.26 4.29 -9.46
CA GLU A 169 20.68 3.96 -9.28
C GLU A 169 21.03 2.63 -9.96
N SER A 170 20.08 1.69 -9.97
CA SER A 170 20.19 0.45 -10.73
C SER A 170 20.36 0.74 -12.23
N LEU A 171 19.55 1.64 -12.79
CA LEU A 171 19.64 2.07 -14.19
C LEU A 171 21.02 2.63 -14.53
N GLU A 172 21.56 3.54 -13.71
CA GLU A 172 22.90 4.11 -13.88
C GLU A 172 24.00 3.03 -13.89
N CYS A 173 23.83 1.96 -13.09
CA CYS A 173 24.77 0.85 -13.06
C CYS A 173 24.71 0.01 -14.34
N TYR A 174 23.51 -0.28 -14.86
CA TYR A 174 23.37 -0.99 -16.13
C TYR A 174 23.91 -0.18 -17.32
N GLU A 175 23.70 1.15 -17.32
CA GLU A 175 24.27 2.03 -18.33
C GLU A 175 25.80 1.99 -18.32
N LYS A 176 26.43 2.00 -17.14
CA LYS A 176 27.89 1.83 -17.03
C LYS A 176 28.38 0.46 -17.51
N ALA A 177 27.66 -0.61 -17.19
CA ALA A 177 27.99 -1.95 -17.68
C ALA A 177 27.97 -1.99 -19.22
N LEU A 178 26.97 -1.36 -19.84
CA LEU A 178 26.82 -1.27 -21.30
C LEU A 178 27.78 -0.29 -21.97
N GLU A 179 28.24 0.76 -21.27
CA GLU A 179 29.32 1.64 -21.73
C GLU A 179 30.65 0.86 -21.85
N ILE A 180 30.90 -0.03 -20.89
CA ILE A 180 32.10 -0.89 -20.89
C ILE A 180 31.96 -2.01 -21.93
N ASN A 181 30.81 -2.69 -21.97
CA ASN A 181 30.51 -3.76 -22.90
C ASN A 181 29.08 -3.63 -23.46
N SER A 182 28.96 -3.03 -24.64
CA SER A 182 27.67 -2.77 -25.28
C SER A 182 26.91 -4.02 -25.73
N LYS A 183 27.54 -5.20 -25.69
CA LYS A 183 26.94 -6.49 -26.09
C LYS A 183 26.48 -7.32 -24.89
N LEU A 184 26.51 -6.77 -23.68
CA LEU A 184 26.09 -7.49 -22.48
C LEU A 184 24.55 -7.56 -22.42
N GLU A 185 23.99 -8.63 -22.99
CA GLU A 185 22.54 -8.82 -23.12
C GLU A 185 21.79 -8.80 -21.78
N THR A 186 22.38 -9.38 -20.73
CA THR A 186 21.82 -9.34 -19.37
C THR A 186 21.63 -7.91 -18.87
N SER A 187 22.61 -7.02 -19.11
CA SER A 187 22.49 -5.61 -18.74
C SER A 187 21.47 -4.86 -19.60
N LYS A 188 21.31 -5.18 -20.89
CA LYS A 188 20.26 -4.58 -21.72
C LYS A 188 18.86 -4.92 -21.17
N LEU A 189 18.64 -6.19 -20.87
CA LEU A 189 17.38 -6.68 -20.30
C LEU A 189 17.09 -6.01 -18.94
N ASN A 190 18.08 -6.00 -18.04
CA ASN A 190 17.90 -5.45 -16.71
C ASN A 190 17.73 -3.92 -16.73
N ARG A 191 18.37 -3.22 -17.69
CA ARG A 191 18.14 -1.80 -17.95
C ARG A 191 16.70 -1.53 -18.37
N ASN A 192 16.15 -2.34 -19.28
CA ASN A 192 14.76 -2.22 -19.73
C ASN A 192 13.78 -2.43 -18.57
N LEU A 193 14.02 -3.44 -17.72
CA LEU A 193 13.22 -3.66 -16.50
C LEU A 193 13.27 -2.43 -15.57
N ALA A 194 14.45 -1.85 -15.34
CA ALA A 194 14.58 -0.64 -14.54
C ALA A 194 13.84 0.57 -15.15
N LEU A 195 13.88 0.74 -16.47
CA LEU A 195 13.13 1.79 -17.17
C LEU A 195 11.62 1.63 -17.01
N MET A 196 11.11 0.40 -17.11
CA MET A 196 9.69 0.09 -16.89
C MET A 196 9.25 0.46 -15.47
N HIS A 197 10.04 0.08 -14.46
CA HIS A 197 9.76 0.43 -13.05
C HIS A 197 9.84 1.93 -12.75
N LEU A 198 10.57 2.69 -13.57
CA LEU A 198 10.64 4.16 -13.48
C LEU A 198 9.55 4.87 -14.29
N GLY A 199 8.63 4.14 -14.94
CA GLY A 199 7.61 4.70 -15.81
C GLY A 199 8.14 5.23 -17.15
N ARG A 200 9.41 4.96 -17.49
CA ARG A 200 10.06 5.35 -18.75
C ARG A 200 9.82 4.30 -19.84
N VAL A 201 8.57 3.88 -20.01
CA VAL A 201 8.17 2.74 -20.84
C VAL A 201 8.52 2.95 -22.32
N ASP A 202 8.38 4.19 -22.82
CA ASP A 202 8.73 4.53 -24.22
C ASP A 202 10.22 4.33 -24.52
N GLU A 203 11.09 4.50 -23.52
CA GLU A 203 12.52 4.29 -23.69
C GLU A 203 12.87 2.80 -23.67
N ALA A 204 12.22 2.01 -22.83
CA ALA A 204 12.39 0.56 -22.80
C ALA A 204 11.99 -0.07 -24.14
N LEU A 205 10.90 0.41 -24.74
CA LEU A 205 10.39 -0.10 -26.02
C LEU A 205 11.28 0.19 -27.20
N LYS A 206 11.85 1.40 -27.27
CA LYS A 206 12.81 1.73 -28.34
C LYS A 206 13.99 0.76 -28.36
N GLU A 207 14.42 0.28 -27.19
CA GLU A 207 15.49 -0.73 -27.13
C GLU A 207 15.00 -2.12 -27.56
N ILE A 208 13.76 -2.50 -27.18
CA ILE A 208 13.16 -3.77 -27.62
C ILE A 208 13.01 -3.77 -29.15
N GLU A 209 12.45 -2.71 -29.73
CA GLU A 209 12.31 -2.54 -31.19
C GLU A 209 13.68 -2.65 -31.89
N LYS A 210 14.72 -2.05 -31.28
CA LYS A 210 16.08 -2.15 -31.79
C LYS A 210 16.59 -3.60 -31.73
N ILE A 211 16.39 -4.33 -30.64
CA ILE A 211 16.77 -5.75 -30.52
C ILE A 211 16.02 -6.60 -31.55
N SER A 212 14.72 -6.37 -31.74
CA SER A 212 13.91 -7.04 -32.76
C SER A 212 14.47 -6.78 -34.17
N SER A 213 14.90 -5.54 -34.46
CA SER A 213 15.54 -5.20 -35.73
C SER A 213 16.90 -5.89 -35.93
N GLU A 214 17.74 -5.95 -34.90
CA GLU A 214 19.04 -6.63 -34.92
C GLU A 214 18.87 -8.14 -35.16
N LYS A 215 17.88 -8.77 -34.48
CA LYS A 215 17.54 -10.18 -34.70
C LYS A 215 17.06 -10.46 -36.11
N LYS A 216 16.21 -9.58 -36.68
CA LYS A 216 15.76 -9.71 -38.08
C LYS A 216 16.95 -9.65 -39.03
N GLU A 217 17.91 -8.76 -38.82
CA GLU A 217 19.14 -8.71 -39.62
C GLU A 217 20.00 -9.98 -39.50
N GLU A 218 20.11 -10.57 -38.31
CA GLU A 218 20.85 -11.82 -38.11
C GLU A 218 20.19 -13.00 -38.83
N ILE A 219 18.86 -13.10 -38.76
CA ILE A 219 18.08 -14.12 -39.49
C ILE A 219 18.27 -13.95 -41.00
N GLU A 220 18.23 -12.71 -41.50
CA GLU A 220 18.44 -12.41 -42.92
C GLU A 220 19.80 -12.93 -43.42
N LYS A 221 20.85 -12.76 -42.60
CA LYS A 221 22.23 -13.19 -42.89
C LYS A 221 22.48 -14.69 -42.72
N SER A 222 21.53 -15.45 -42.16
CA SER A 222 21.69 -16.88 -41.90
C SER A 222 21.51 -17.75 -43.18
N GLU A 223 22.06 -18.96 -43.18
CA GLU A 223 21.96 -19.93 -44.31
C GLU A 223 20.61 -20.67 -44.39
N SER A 224 19.62 -20.28 -43.58
CA SER A 224 18.29 -20.90 -43.53
C SER A 224 17.48 -20.70 -44.82
N SER A 225 16.49 -21.57 -45.03
CA SER A 225 15.60 -21.49 -46.18
C SER A 225 14.72 -20.24 -46.14
N LYS A 226 14.20 -19.81 -47.29
CA LYS A 226 13.35 -18.62 -47.37
C LYS A 226 12.08 -18.75 -46.52
N GLU A 227 11.46 -19.92 -46.51
CA GLU A 227 10.24 -20.20 -45.74
C GLU A 227 10.52 -20.13 -44.23
N GLU A 228 11.64 -20.69 -43.74
CA GLU A 228 12.03 -20.60 -42.32
C GLU A 228 12.33 -19.15 -41.89
N LYS A 229 12.91 -18.32 -42.76
CA LYS A 229 13.13 -16.89 -42.47
C LYS A 229 11.82 -16.13 -42.34
N GLU A 230 10.87 -16.36 -43.26
CA GLU A 230 9.55 -15.73 -43.24
C GLU A 230 8.76 -16.10 -41.97
N GLU A 231 8.81 -17.36 -41.54
CA GLU A 231 8.18 -17.81 -40.28
C GLU A 231 8.77 -17.09 -39.07
N ARG A 232 10.10 -17.01 -38.96
CA ARG A 232 10.77 -16.34 -37.84
C ARG A 232 10.55 -14.82 -37.83
N PHE A 233 10.37 -14.20 -39.00
CA PHE A 233 9.99 -12.78 -39.06
C PHE A 233 8.58 -12.55 -38.52
N LEU A 234 7.63 -13.40 -38.91
CA LEU A 234 6.26 -13.35 -38.39
C LEU A 234 6.22 -13.53 -36.87
N GLU A 235 7.04 -14.42 -36.32
CA GLU A 235 7.17 -14.59 -34.87
C GLU A 235 7.64 -13.31 -34.17
N ILE A 236 8.66 -12.63 -34.73
CA ILE A 236 9.16 -11.37 -34.15
C ILE A 236 8.11 -10.26 -34.29
N ASP A 237 7.44 -10.15 -35.44
CA ASP A 237 6.38 -9.16 -35.66
C ASP A 237 5.22 -9.35 -34.66
N ALA A 238 4.79 -10.60 -34.43
CA ALA A 238 3.76 -10.91 -33.45
C ALA A 238 4.20 -10.57 -32.01
N GLN A 239 5.47 -10.82 -31.67
CA GLN A 239 6.02 -10.43 -30.37
C GLN A 239 6.04 -8.90 -30.19
N ASP A 240 6.47 -8.15 -31.21
CA ASP A 240 6.49 -6.70 -31.18
C ASP A 240 5.06 -6.13 -30.97
N GLU A 241 4.06 -6.70 -31.65
CA GLU A 241 2.65 -6.29 -31.52
C GLU A 241 2.09 -6.53 -30.11
N VAL A 242 2.34 -7.72 -29.53
CA VAL A 242 1.96 -8.04 -28.14
C VAL A 242 2.62 -7.09 -27.15
N ILE A 243 3.90 -6.77 -27.35
CA ILE A 243 4.64 -5.84 -26.49
C ILE A 243 4.05 -4.43 -26.55
N HIS A 244 3.61 -3.98 -27.73
CA HIS A 244 2.94 -2.70 -27.89
C HIS A 244 1.57 -2.63 -27.21
N GLU A 245 0.79 -3.71 -27.23
CA GLU A 245 -0.51 -3.76 -26.55
C GLU A 245 -0.30 -3.73 -25.02
N LEU A 246 0.61 -4.56 -24.50
CA LEU A 246 0.94 -4.60 -23.07
C LEU A 246 1.54 -3.29 -22.55
N ARG A 247 2.18 -2.48 -23.41
CA ARG A 247 2.68 -1.14 -23.05
C ARG A 247 1.57 -0.24 -22.53
N ASP A 248 0.49 -0.14 -23.29
CA ASP A 248 -0.55 0.86 -23.01
C ASP A 248 -1.26 0.52 -21.71
N GLU A 249 -1.54 -0.77 -21.48
CA GLU A 249 -2.02 -1.28 -20.19
C GLU A 249 -1.04 -0.99 -19.05
N TYR A 250 0.25 -1.28 -19.25
CA TYR A 250 1.27 -1.07 -18.21
C TYR A 250 1.45 0.42 -17.87
N LYS A 251 1.36 1.31 -18.86
CA LYS A 251 1.39 2.77 -18.63
C LYS A 251 0.23 3.22 -17.76
N GLU A 252 -0.99 2.78 -18.04
CA GLU A 252 -2.16 3.12 -17.23
C GLU A 252 -1.99 2.65 -15.78
N ILE A 253 -1.48 1.43 -15.57
CA ILE A 253 -1.22 0.88 -14.23
C ILE A 253 -0.17 1.70 -13.48
N ILE A 254 0.95 2.05 -14.13
CA ILE A 254 2.01 2.84 -13.50
C ILE A 254 1.54 4.26 -13.20
N GLU A 255 0.76 4.88 -14.08
CA GLU A 255 0.17 6.20 -13.83
C GLU A 255 -0.79 6.17 -12.65
N ALA A 256 -1.68 5.16 -12.59
CA ALA A 256 -2.59 4.96 -11.47
C ALA A 256 -1.83 4.72 -10.14
N LYS A 257 -0.80 3.86 -10.16
CA LYS A 257 0.05 3.61 -9.00
C LYS A 257 0.80 4.86 -8.56
N THR A 258 1.39 5.61 -9.50
CA THR A 258 2.13 6.85 -9.19
C THR A 258 1.19 7.90 -8.60
N ALA A 259 -0.03 8.02 -9.12
CA ALA A 259 -1.05 8.90 -8.58
C ALA A 259 -1.45 8.48 -7.15
N TYR A 260 -1.64 7.19 -6.91
CA TYR A 260 -1.91 6.63 -5.59
C TYR A 260 -0.77 6.90 -4.61
N ASP A 261 0.47 6.57 -4.97
CA ASP A 261 1.66 6.77 -4.14
C ASP A 261 1.85 8.25 -3.80
N LYS A 262 1.59 9.14 -4.76
CA LYS A 262 1.61 10.59 -4.52
C LYS A 262 0.53 11.03 -3.53
N ARG A 263 -0.71 10.58 -3.71
CA ARG A 263 -1.83 10.88 -2.79
C ARG A 263 -1.53 10.40 -1.38
N LEU A 264 -1.00 9.19 -1.23
CA LEU A 264 -0.58 8.63 0.05
C LEU A 264 0.58 9.42 0.66
N ALA A 265 1.59 9.79 -0.14
CA ALA A 265 2.69 10.61 0.35
C ALA A 265 2.21 12.00 0.81
N ASP A 266 1.26 12.60 0.09
CA ASP A 266 0.67 13.90 0.45
C ASP A 266 -0.18 13.81 1.72
N SER A 267 -0.93 12.73 1.93
CA SER A 267 -1.77 12.54 3.13
C SER A 267 -0.97 12.34 4.43
N LEU A 268 0.29 11.92 4.30
CA LEU A 268 1.21 11.67 5.40
C LEU A 268 2.12 12.87 5.72
N LYS A 269 1.90 14.03 5.10
CA LYS A 269 2.67 15.25 5.40
C LYS A 269 2.15 15.94 6.66
N PRO A 270 3.05 16.53 7.48
CA PRO A 270 2.64 17.40 8.57
C PRO A 270 2.02 18.68 8.01
N ARG A 271 1.11 19.30 8.78
CA ARG A 271 0.61 20.64 8.45
C ARG A 271 1.47 21.70 9.14
N ASP A 272 1.95 22.67 8.37
CA ASP A 272 2.80 23.76 8.87
C ASP A 272 2.03 24.70 9.82
N GLU A 273 0.80 25.05 9.46
CA GLU A 273 -0.11 25.88 10.26
C GLU A 273 -1.39 25.12 10.63
N PRO A 274 -1.93 25.27 11.85
CA PRO A 274 -3.23 24.71 12.20
C PRO A 274 -4.33 25.22 11.26
N LEU A 275 -5.35 24.39 11.04
CA LEU A 275 -6.55 24.80 10.30
C LEU A 275 -7.19 26.02 11.01
N LYS A 276 -7.49 27.06 10.23
CA LYS A 276 -7.98 28.35 10.75
C LYS A 276 -9.48 28.39 10.96
N ASP A 277 -10.23 27.63 10.17
CA ASP A 277 -11.69 27.64 10.17
C ASP A 277 -12.27 26.61 11.14
N ASN A 278 -13.31 26.99 11.86
CA ASN A 278 -14.19 26.07 12.57
C ASN A 278 -15.27 25.54 11.63
N PHE A 279 -15.34 24.22 11.44
CA PHE A 279 -16.30 23.62 10.51
C PHE A 279 -16.70 22.21 10.90
N PHE A 280 -17.90 21.85 10.48
CA PHE A 280 -18.43 20.50 10.52
C PHE A 280 -18.57 19.97 9.09
N LEU A 281 -17.79 18.94 8.78
CA LEU A 281 -17.76 18.25 7.50
C LEU A 281 -18.59 16.97 7.60
N VAL A 282 -19.58 16.86 6.72
CA VAL A 282 -20.45 15.70 6.58
C VAL A 282 -20.00 14.96 5.34
N LEU A 283 -19.34 13.81 5.50
CA LEU A 283 -18.87 13.00 4.38
C LEU A 283 -19.96 12.01 3.98
N ARG A 284 -20.11 11.79 2.67
CA ARG A 284 -21.26 11.10 2.08
C ARG A 284 -21.35 9.64 2.53
N ARG A 285 -22.57 9.20 2.83
CA ARG A 285 -23.07 7.81 2.96
C ARG A 285 -22.61 6.97 4.17
N TRP A 286 -23.59 6.33 4.81
CA TRP A 286 -23.44 5.24 5.77
C TRP A 286 -24.33 4.11 5.21
N ASN A 287 -23.74 2.93 4.94
CA ASN A 287 -24.42 1.81 4.29
C ASN A 287 -24.45 0.62 5.23
N SER A 288 -25.48 0.53 6.07
CA SER A 288 -25.65 -0.55 7.05
C SER A 288 -25.86 -1.96 6.46
N TYR A 289 -25.64 -2.18 5.14
CA TYR A 289 -25.83 -3.48 4.48
C TYR A 289 -24.76 -3.79 3.42
N THR A 290 -24.02 -4.90 3.59
CA THR A 290 -23.47 -5.71 2.48
C THR A 290 -23.14 -7.12 2.98
N PRO A 291 -23.41 -8.19 2.19
CA PRO A 291 -22.52 -8.50 1.06
C PRO A 291 -23.25 -9.02 -0.20
N THR A 292 -22.53 -9.09 -1.34
CA THR A 292 -22.78 -9.93 -2.55
C THR A 292 -23.45 -9.41 -3.84
N MET A 293 -23.79 -8.13 -4.02
CA MET A 293 -24.16 -7.63 -5.36
C MET A 293 -23.44 -6.31 -5.66
N LEU A 294 -22.36 -6.41 -6.44
CA LEU A 294 -21.59 -5.30 -6.98
C LEU A 294 -22.35 -4.72 -8.18
N THR A 295 -22.93 -3.53 -8.02
CA THR A 295 -23.14 -2.63 -9.16
C THR A 295 -22.14 -1.47 -9.05
N PRO A 296 -21.37 -1.14 -10.11
CA PRO A 296 -20.33 -0.12 -10.07
C PRO A 296 -20.82 1.30 -9.74
N THR A 297 -22.13 1.55 -9.80
CA THR A 297 -22.68 2.90 -9.75
C THR A 297 -22.95 3.45 -8.35
N GLU A 298 -22.97 2.62 -7.30
CA GLU A 298 -23.33 3.08 -5.94
C GLU A 298 -22.45 2.52 -4.81
N SER A 299 -21.57 1.54 -5.09
CA SER A 299 -20.73 0.82 -4.12
C SER A 299 -19.53 1.59 -3.55
N ASN A 300 -19.25 2.80 -4.04
CA ASN A 300 -18.00 3.53 -3.76
C ASN A 300 -18.18 4.76 -2.86
N LEU A 301 -19.33 4.92 -2.22
CA LEU A 301 -19.62 6.08 -1.38
C LEU A 301 -19.82 5.57 0.04
N GLY A 302 -18.87 5.81 0.92
CA GLY A 302 -19.12 5.72 2.35
C GLY A 302 -18.45 6.89 3.08
N GLY A 303 -18.70 6.95 4.38
CA GLY A 303 -18.85 8.24 5.03
C GLY A 303 -18.66 8.21 6.53
N GLY A 304 -19.19 9.25 7.16
CA GLY A 304 -18.87 9.63 8.53
C GLY A 304 -18.77 11.14 8.63
N TYR A 305 -18.27 11.62 9.76
CA TYR A 305 -18.22 13.05 10.03
C TYR A 305 -16.84 13.49 10.49
N PHE A 306 -16.48 14.73 10.15
CA PHE A 306 -15.28 15.37 10.67
C PHE A 306 -15.61 16.76 11.21
N LEU A 307 -15.39 16.96 12.50
CA LEU A 307 -15.51 18.25 13.15
C LEU A 307 -14.11 18.82 13.38
N HIS A 308 -13.88 20.05 12.93
CA HIS A 308 -12.72 20.83 13.31
C HIS A 308 -13.16 22.05 14.14
N TRP A 309 -12.67 22.14 15.37
CA TRP A 309 -12.97 23.25 16.29
C TRP A 309 -11.72 23.68 17.05
N LYS A 310 -11.32 24.94 16.88
CA LYS A 310 -10.18 25.58 17.57
C LYS A 310 -8.89 24.76 17.54
N GLY A 311 -8.57 24.20 16.38
CA GLY A 311 -7.34 23.42 16.17
C GLY A 311 -7.44 21.95 16.55
N LYS A 312 -8.61 21.49 17.01
CA LYS A 312 -8.86 20.08 17.34
C LYS A 312 -9.75 19.43 16.28
N GLY A 313 -9.28 18.34 15.68
CA GLY A 313 -10.03 17.53 14.73
C GLY A 313 -10.61 16.25 15.34
N ILE A 314 -11.90 16.02 15.10
CA ILE A 314 -12.66 14.89 15.61
C ILE A 314 -13.32 14.16 14.45
N VAL A 315 -12.96 12.89 14.28
CA VAL A 315 -13.63 11.95 13.37
C VAL A 315 -14.75 11.25 14.13
N ILE A 316 -15.93 11.12 13.54
CA ILE A 316 -17.09 10.46 14.13
C ILE A 316 -17.61 9.43 13.14
N ASP A 317 -17.70 8.17 13.59
CA ASP A 317 -18.20 7.02 12.84
C ASP A 317 -17.62 6.92 11.42
N PRO A 318 -16.29 6.76 11.27
CA PRO A 318 -15.70 6.53 9.95
C PRO A 318 -16.17 5.18 9.41
N GLY A 319 -16.73 5.17 8.21
CA GLY A 319 -17.11 3.98 7.45
C GLY A 319 -16.36 3.92 6.12
N PHE A 320 -16.69 2.93 5.29
CA PHE A 320 -16.06 2.66 3.99
C PHE A 320 -15.74 3.94 3.18
N ASN A 321 -14.55 4.11 2.60
CA ASN A 321 -14.16 5.28 1.78
C ASN A 321 -14.19 6.66 2.50
N PHE A 322 -14.24 6.69 3.84
CA PHE A 322 -14.10 7.92 4.63
C PHE A 322 -12.78 8.62 4.29
N LEU A 323 -11.67 7.87 4.23
CA LEU A 323 -10.33 8.44 4.05
C LEU A 323 -10.16 9.11 2.68
N ASP A 324 -10.67 8.50 1.61
CA ASP A 324 -10.64 9.09 0.27
C ASP A 324 -11.39 10.43 0.24
N ASN A 325 -12.60 10.45 0.80
CA ASN A 325 -13.42 11.65 0.91
C ASN A 325 -12.76 12.73 1.80
N PHE A 326 -12.11 12.30 2.87
CA PHE A 326 -11.36 13.17 3.78
C PHE A 326 -10.18 13.84 3.05
N PHE A 327 -9.37 13.09 2.31
CA PHE A 327 -8.23 13.63 1.55
C PHE A 327 -8.67 14.53 0.39
N ASN A 328 -9.78 14.20 -0.28
CA ASN A 328 -10.37 15.05 -1.33
C ASN A 328 -10.84 16.42 -0.81
N ASN A 329 -10.96 16.59 0.51
CA ASN A 329 -11.26 17.86 1.16
C ASN A 329 -10.00 18.63 1.62
N GLU A 330 -8.81 18.29 1.11
CA GLU A 330 -7.51 18.90 1.43
C GLU A 330 -7.13 18.73 2.91
N LEU A 331 -7.69 17.70 3.55
CA LEU A 331 -7.36 17.29 4.92
C LEU A 331 -6.30 16.20 4.87
N VAL A 332 -5.53 16.08 5.94
CA VAL A 332 -4.43 15.11 6.06
C VAL A 332 -4.49 14.41 7.40
N ILE A 333 -3.78 13.29 7.56
CA ILE A 333 -3.81 12.49 8.81
C ILE A 333 -3.43 13.34 10.03
N TYR A 334 -2.56 14.33 9.84
CA TYR A 334 -2.18 15.28 10.88
C TYR A 334 -3.36 16.06 11.49
N ASP A 335 -4.46 16.25 10.77
CA ASP A 335 -5.62 17.01 11.23
C ASP A 335 -6.52 16.22 12.19
N ILE A 336 -6.22 14.95 12.49
CA ILE A 336 -7.03 14.09 13.33
C ILE A 336 -6.40 13.98 14.73
N ASP A 337 -7.19 14.31 15.77
CA ASP A 337 -6.76 14.20 17.17
C ASP A 337 -7.66 13.25 17.98
N THR A 338 -8.90 13.03 17.55
CA THR A 338 -9.85 12.18 18.26
C THR A 338 -10.72 11.41 17.28
N VAL A 339 -11.00 10.15 17.59
CA VAL A 339 -11.96 9.31 16.86
C VAL A 339 -13.07 8.87 17.80
N ILE A 340 -14.31 9.01 17.40
CA ILE A 340 -15.50 8.59 18.15
C ILE A 340 -16.25 7.55 17.33
N ILE A 341 -16.55 6.40 17.95
CA ILE A 341 -17.33 5.31 17.33
C ILE A 341 -18.54 4.99 18.22
N THR A 342 -19.73 5.26 17.71
CA THR A 342 -21.00 5.31 18.47
C THR A 342 -21.77 4.00 18.46
N HIS A 343 -21.56 3.18 17.44
CA HIS A 343 -22.20 1.88 17.21
C HIS A 343 -21.28 1.04 16.29
N ALA A 344 -21.58 -0.24 16.05
CA ALA A 344 -20.68 -1.11 15.30
C ALA A 344 -21.40 -2.13 14.39
N HIS A 345 -21.30 -1.93 13.09
CA HIS A 345 -21.40 -2.97 12.05
C HIS A 345 -20.01 -3.21 11.41
N VAL A 346 -19.84 -4.30 10.66
CA VAL A 346 -18.52 -4.72 10.11
C VAL A 346 -17.95 -3.67 9.15
N ASP A 347 -18.81 -2.94 8.45
CA ASP A 347 -18.55 -1.83 7.55
C ASP A 347 -18.05 -0.54 8.23
N HIS A 348 -18.26 -0.36 9.54
CA HIS A 348 -17.64 0.72 10.33
C HIS A 348 -16.20 0.44 10.74
N CYS A 349 -15.77 -0.81 10.55
CA CYS A 349 -14.52 -1.29 11.11
C CYS A 349 -13.35 -1.17 10.12
N SER A 350 -13.63 -1.18 8.81
CA SER A 350 -12.61 -1.18 7.76
C SER A 350 -11.80 0.12 7.71
N ASP A 351 -12.47 1.27 7.81
CA ASP A 351 -11.79 2.57 7.71
C ASP A 351 -11.15 2.98 9.03
N PHE A 352 -11.63 2.46 10.16
CA PHE A 352 -10.92 2.60 11.43
C PHE A 352 -9.56 1.89 11.39
N GLU A 353 -9.51 0.67 10.85
CA GLU A 353 -8.24 -0.05 10.65
C GLU A 353 -7.30 0.71 9.71
N SER A 354 -7.80 1.14 8.56
CA SER A 354 -7.03 1.93 7.59
C SER A 354 -6.48 3.22 8.20
N LEU A 355 -7.28 3.92 9.01
CA LEU A 355 -6.87 5.12 9.73
C LEU A 355 -5.73 4.83 10.72
N LEU A 356 -5.79 3.72 11.45
CA LEU A 356 -4.72 3.30 12.37
C LEU A 356 -3.42 2.97 11.63
N THR A 357 -3.51 2.34 10.45
CA THR A 357 -2.33 2.05 9.60
C THR A 357 -1.69 3.33 9.07
N LEU A 358 -2.50 4.29 8.61
CA LEU A 358 -1.96 5.57 8.14
C LEU A 358 -1.32 6.41 9.24
N ILE A 359 -1.83 6.35 10.47
CA ILE A 359 -1.19 6.98 11.63
C ILE A 359 0.18 6.35 11.91
N PHE A 360 0.30 5.02 11.74
CA PHE A 360 1.58 4.33 11.88
C PHE A 360 2.58 4.83 10.84
N GLU A 361 2.21 4.82 9.56
CA GLU A 361 3.08 5.32 8.50
C GLU A 361 3.46 6.80 8.69
N TYR A 362 2.50 7.63 9.11
CA TYR A 362 2.75 9.03 9.43
C TYR A 362 3.80 9.15 10.52
N ASN A 363 3.64 8.37 11.60
CA ASN A 363 4.56 8.37 12.72
C ASN A 363 5.92 7.79 12.36
N GLU A 364 6.05 6.85 11.42
CA GLU A 364 7.38 6.39 10.97
C GLU A 364 8.11 7.48 10.18
N LYS A 365 7.41 8.15 9.27
CA LYS A 365 8.00 9.10 8.32
C LYS A 365 8.30 10.49 8.91
N ASN A 366 7.66 10.87 10.01
CA ASN A 366 7.73 12.23 10.55
C ASN A 366 8.32 12.30 11.97
N GLU A 367 9.05 13.38 12.27
CA GLU A 367 9.57 13.63 13.63
C GLU A 367 8.44 13.94 14.64
N LYS A 368 7.47 14.75 14.22
CA LYS A 368 6.32 15.12 15.05
C LYS A 368 5.28 14.01 15.02
N LYS A 369 5.31 13.14 16.02
CA LYS A 369 4.36 12.02 16.13
C LYS A 369 2.94 12.51 16.47
N LYS A 370 1.95 11.80 15.94
CA LYS A 370 0.54 11.93 16.26
C LYS A 370 0.08 10.78 17.13
N LYS A 371 -0.67 11.11 18.19
CA LYS A 371 -1.41 10.18 19.02
C LYS A 371 -2.87 10.59 19.00
N ILE A 372 -3.77 9.62 18.87
CA ILE A 372 -5.20 9.88 18.86
C ILE A 372 -5.87 9.32 20.12
N ASP A 373 -6.86 10.03 20.64
CA ASP A 373 -7.78 9.47 21.63
C ASP A 373 -8.94 8.78 20.89
N VAL A 374 -9.29 7.57 21.30
CA VAL A 374 -10.41 6.83 20.71
C VAL A 374 -11.51 6.63 21.74
N TYR A 375 -12.68 7.17 21.45
CA TYR A 375 -13.89 7.00 22.25
C TYR A 375 -14.78 6.00 21.55
N MET A 376 -15.14 4.91 22.22
CA MET A 376 -15.99 3.89 21.62
C MET A 376 -16.87 3.24 22.66
N ASN A 377 -18.09 2.85 22.28
CA ASN A 377 -18.95 2.15 23.23
C ASN A 377 -18.36 0.75 23.56
N LEU A 378 -18.80 0.17 24.67
CA LEU A 378 -18.27 -1.13 25.12
C LEU A 378 -18.53 -2.29 24.14
N GLY A 379 -19.59 -2.21 23.33
CA GLY A 379 -19.90 -3.19 22.29
C GLY A 379 -18.91 -3.16 21.13
N VAL A 380 -18.56 -1.96 20.67
CA VAL A 380 -17.50 -1.71 19.68
C VAL A 380 -16.18 -2.23 20.22
N LEU A 381 -15.79 -1.82 21.44
CA LEU A 381 -14.53 -2.24 22.06
C LEU A 381 -14.38 -3.77 22.12
N LYS A 382 -15.47 -4.50 22.43
CA LYS A 382 -15.47 -5.97 22.42
C LYS A 382 -15.21 -6.58 21.05
N LYS A 383 -15.62 -5.93 19.96
CA LYS A 383 -15.36 -6.39 18.59
C LYS A 383 -13.89 -6.17 18.20
N PHE A 384 -13.24 -5.13 18.73
CA PHE A 384 -11.87 -4.74 18.37
C PHE A 384 -10.78 -5.11 19.38
N LEU A 385 -11.14 -5.74 20.50
CA LEU A 385 -10.22 -6.11 21.58
C LEU A 385 -9.03 -6.97 21.10
N GLY A 386 -9.16 -7.70 19.99
CA GLY A 386 -8.07 -8.46 19.37
C GLY A 386 -7.31 -7.75 18.25
N TRP A 387 -7.76 -6.57 17.80
CA TRP A 387 -7.21 -5.84 16.63
C TRP A 387 -6.51 -4.55 17.01
N ILE A 388 -6.81 -4.01 18.19
CA ILE A 388 -6.12 -2.83 18.72
C ILE A 388 -4.74 -3.27 19.21
N PRO A 389 -3.63 -2.82 18.58
CA PRO A 389 -2.31 -3.10 19.10
C PRO A 389 -2.13 -2.34 20.41
N ILE A 390 -2.17 -3.07 21.52
CA ILE A 390 -1.75 -2.56 22.83
C ILE A 390 -0.24 -2.76 22.88
N ASP A 391 0.50 -1.90 22.17
CA ASP A 391 1.96 -1.89 22.28
C ASP A 391 2.35 -1.26 23.61
N GLU A 392 3.17 -1.96 24.39
CA GLU A 392 3.74 -1.45 25.65
C GLU A 392 4.84 -0.41 25.42
N ASP A 393 5.35 -0.30 24.19
CA ASP A 393 6.43 0.64 23.84
C ASP A 393 5.85 2.02 23.43
N GLU A 394 5.96 3.00 24.34
CA GLU A 394 5.40 4.37 24.19
C GLU A 394 5.84 5.09 22.90
N LYS A 395 6.93 4.64 22.26
CA LYS A 395 7.46 5.21 21.01
C LYS A 395 6.63 4.84 19.78
N ASN A 396 5.91 3.72 19.81
CA ASN A 396 5.13 3.18 18.68
C ASN A 396 3.60 3.21 18.93
N ALA A 397 3.16 3.64 20.11
CA ALA A 397 1.75 3.64 20.49
C ALA A 397 0.88 4.52 19.56
N LYS A 398 0.03 3.87 18.77
CA LYS A 398 -0.90 4.48 17.78
C LYS A 398 -2.01 5.29 18.45
N ILE A 399 -2.47 4.78 19.60
CA ILE A 399 -3.60 5.29 20.35
C ILE A 399 -3.10 5.79 21.70
N ASN A 400 -3.42 7.03 22.03
CA ASN A 400 -3.10 7.61 23.34
C ASN A 400 -3.94 6.97 24.44
N ARG A 401 -5.27 6.92 24.23
CA ARG A 401 -6.25 6.38 25.18
C ARG A 401 -7.39 5.74 24.42
N ILE A 402 -7.88 4.62 24.94
CA ILE A 402 -9.17 4.05 24.55
C ILE A 402 -10.13 4.26 25.70
N ILE A 403 -11.21 4.97 25.42
CA ILE A 403 -12.16 5.42 26.42
C ILE A 403 -13.50 4.76 26.12
N PRO A 404 -13.90 3.74 26.90
CA PRO A 404 -15.22 3.15 26.79
C PRO A 404 -16.26 4.20 27.15
N VAL A 405 -17.11 4.58 26.19
CA VAL A 405 -18.20 5.52 26.46
C VAL A 405 -19.42 4.80 27.01
N GLU A 406 -20.03 5.43 28.01
CA GLU A 406 -21.25 4.98 28.66
C GLU A 406 -22.35 6.03 28.48
N LYS A 407 -23.59 5.55 28.25
CA LYS A 407 -24.78 6.40 28.16
C LYS A 407 -24.93 7.32 29.38
N GLU A 408 -25.45 8.51 29.14
CA GLU A 408 -25.72 9.56 30.15
C GLU A 408 -24.47 10.09 30.86
N LYS A 409 -23.27 9.70 30.44
CA LYS A 409 -22.01 10.29 30.90
C LYS A 409 -21.54 11.42 29.99
N THR A 410 -20.71 12.27 30.57
CA THR A 410 -20.08 13.41 29.90
C THR A 410 -18.57 13.26 29.97
N TYR A 411 -17.89 13.51 28.85
CA TYR A 411 -16.45 13.38 28.69
C TYR A 411 -15.87 14.69 28.19
N ASP A 412 -14.75 15.10 28.78
CA ASP A 412 -13.99 16.25 28.34
C ASP A 412 -13.03 15.83 27.23
N LEU A 413 -13.19 16.42 26.04
CA LEU A 413 -12.32 16.19 24.89
C LEU A 413 -11.22 17.27 24.82
N GLY A 414 -11.01 18.05 25.88
CA GLY A 414 -9.99 19.10 25.99
C GLY A 414 -10.59 20.49 25.79
N ASP A 415 -10.03 21.46 26.52
CA ASP A 415 -10.27 22.91 26.73
C ASP A 415 -11.57 23.58 26.23
N TYR A 416 -12.13 23.18 25.10
CA TYR A 416 -13.28 23.80 24.45
C TYR A 416 -14.32 22.81 23.89
N ILE A 417 -14.18 21.50 24.13
CA ILE A 417 -15.10 20.49 23.58
C ILE A 417 -15.50 19.48 24.64
N THR A 418 -16.80 19.27 24.78
CA THR A 418 -17.36 18.23 25.66
C THR A 418 -18.24 17.28 24.87
N LEU A 419 -18.11 15.98 25.13
CA LEU A 419 -18.94 14.92 24.59
C LEU A 419 -19.95 14.47 25.65
N ARG A 420 -21.24 14.72 25.42
CA ARG A 420 -22.32 14.09 26.19
C ARG A 420 -22.85 12.90 25.46
N VAL A 421 -22.93 11.76 26.13
CA VAL A 421 -23.43 10.52 25.54
C VAL A 421 -24.90 10.40 25.90
N THR A 422 -25.76 10.28 24.89
CA THR A 422 -27.20 10.12 25.07
C THR A 422 -27.58 8.64 25.00
N LYS A 423 -28.72 8.33 25.58
CA LYS A 423 -29.31 7.00 25.52
C LYS A 423 -29.96 6.78 24.16
N ALA A 424 -29.56 5.69 23.49
CA ALA A 424 -30.24 5.14 22.33
C ALA A 424 -30.96 3.84 22.71
N ILE A 425 -31.91 3.44 21.88
CA ILE A 425 -32.69 2.21 22.02
C ILE A 425 -32.50 1.36 20.77
N HIS A 426 -31.62 0.37 20.87
CA HIS A 426 -31.17 -0.46 19.75
C HIS A 426 -31.07 -1.94 20.18
N ASP A 427 -31.75 -2.83 19.45
CA ASP A 427 -31.71 -4.27 19.64
C ASP A 427 -30.75 -4.92 18.62
N GLU A 428 -29.58 -5.40 19.04
CA GLU A 428 -28.67 -6.23 18.23
C GLU A 428 -28.68 -7.71 18.65
N VAL A 429 -28.35 -8.61 17.72
CA VAL A 429 -28.25 -10.07 17.92
C VAL A 429 -27.32 -10.42 19.09
N LEU A 430 -26.23 -9.68 19.24
CA LEU A 430 -25.22 -9.95 20.26
C LEU A 430 -25.56 -9.30 21.61
N CYS A 431 -26.29 -8.18 21.65
CA CYS A 431 -26.78 -7.55 22.90
C CYS A 431 -27.68 -6.31 22.63
N LYS A 432 -28.62 -6.03 23.54
CA LYS A 432 -29.64 -4.95 23.42
C LYS A 432 -29.21 -3.55 23.90
N ALA A 433 -27.92 -3.24 24.06
CA ALA A 433 -27.52 -2.12 24.93
C ALA A 433 -26.27 -1.31 24.54
N TYR A 434 -25.81 -1.33 23.27
CA TYR A 434 -24.53 -0.71 22.93
C TYR A 434 -24.58 0.53 22.02
N SER A 435 -25.61 0.73 21.21
CA SER A 435 -25.76 2.01 20.48
C SER A 435 -25.94 3.16 21.47
N VAL A 436 -25.28 4.27 21.20
CA VAL A 436 -25.40 5.52 21.98
C VAL A 436 -25.46 6.70 21.03
N GLY A 437 -26.35 7.65 21.30
CA GLY A 437 -26.27 8.94 20.62
C GLY A 437 -25.27 9.86 21.31
N LEU A 438 -25.05 11.04 20.75
CA LEU A 438 -24.15 12.02 21.35
C LEU A 438 -24.54 13.46 21.09
N ILE A 439 -24.07 14.34 21.98
CA ILE A 439 -24.12 15.79 21.84
C ILE A 439 -22.70 16.32 22.07
N LEU A 440 -22.16 16.98 21.06
CA LEU A 440 -20.92 17.75 21.19
C LEU A 440 -21.26 19.18 21.60
N GLU A 441 -20.65 19.64 22.68
CA GLU A 441 -20.77 21.01 23.18
C GLU A 441 -19.46 21.74 22.95
N LEU A 442 -19.52 22.83 22.20
CA LEU A 442 -18.37 23.61 21.77
C LEU A 442 -18.36 24.98 22.45
N TYR A 443 -17.20 25.36 23.00
CA TYR A 443 -17.01 26.55 23.82
C TYR A 443 -15.94 27.50 23.26
N GLY A 444 -15.93 28.74 23.74
CA GLY A 444 -14.77 29.63 23.65
C GLY A 444 -14.64 30.46 22.37
N GLU A 445 -15.70 30.58 21.58
CA GLU A 445 -15.92 31.68 20.63
C GLU A 445 -16.74 32.77 21.33
N SER A 446 -16.65 34.04 20.92
CA SER A 446 -17.14 35.21 21.71
C SER A 446 -18.60 35.13 22.21
N ASP A 447 -19.48 34.35 21.56
CA ASP A 447 -20.87 34.14 21.95
C ASP A 447 -21.15 32.80 22.68
N TYR A 448 -20.16 31.90 22.79
CA TYR A 448 -20.32 30.52 23.28
C TYR A 448 -19.56 30.29 24.59
N THR A 449 -20.32 30.29 25.69
CA THR A 449 -19.81 30.18 27.06
C THR A 449 -20.18 28.84 27.67
N GLU A 450 -19.62 28.52 28.85
CA GLU A 450 -20.02 27.33 29.63
C GLU A 450 -21.54 27.24 29.84
N SER A 451 -22.20 28.38 30.00
CA SER A 451 -23.66 28.46 30.19
C SER A 451 -24.47 28.37 28.90
N LYS A 452 -23.82 28.52 27.74
CA LYS A 452 -24.45 28.55 26.41
C LYS A 452 -23.48 28.05 25.33
N PRO A 453 -23.18 26.74 25.28
CA PRO A 453 -22.35 26.16 24.23
C PRO A 453 -23.05 26.15 22.87
N PHE A 454 -22.26 26.02 21.80
CA PHE A 454 -22.78 25.59 20.51
C PHE A 454 -22.94 24.07 20.54
N ARG A 455 -24.12 23.56 20.18
CA ARG A 455 -24.44 22.14 20.40
C ARG A 455 -24.76 21.41 19.10
N ILE A 456 -24.11 20.27 18.88
CA ILE A 456 -24.35 19.39 17.72
C ILE A 456 -24.81 18.04 18.25
N GLY A 457 -26.05 17.66 17.95
CA GLY A 457 -26.64 16.38 18.38
C GLY A 457 -26.66 15.33 17.26
N PHE A 458 -26.44 14.08 17.62
CA PHE A 458 -26.45 12.90 16.73
C PHE A 458 -27.27 11.79 17.39
N THR A 459 -28.25 11.23 16.69
CA THR A 459 -29.21 10.29 17.31
C THR A 459 -28.73 8.84 17.39
N SER A 460 -27.70 8.46 16.64
CA SER A 460 -27.28 7.05 16.42
C SER A 460 -28.44 6.15 15.95
N ASP A 461 -28.17 4.86 15.78
CA ASP A 461 -29.19 3.85 15.55
C ASP A 461 -30.05 3.73 16.80
N THR A 462 -31.26 4.30 16.73
CA THR A 462 -32.23 4.25 17.81
C THR A 462 -33.65 4.25 17.29
N ARG A 463 -34.55 3.46 17.89
CA ARG A 463 -35.99 3.63 17.64
C ARG A 463 -36.53 4.93 18.20
N HIS A 464 -37.66 5.37 17.64
CA HIS A 464 -38.44 6.48 18.15
C HIS A 464 -38.96 6.21 19.57
N ASP A 465 -38.65 7.12 20.49
CA ASP A 465 -39.17 7.16 21.86
C ASP A 465 -39.15 8.60 22.38
N LYS A 466 -40.17 9.01 23.13
CA LYS A 466 -40.29 10.38 23.68
C LYS A 466 -39.12 10.77 24.58
N HIS A 467 -38.52 9.81 25.28
CA HIS A 467 -37.35 10.07 26.09
C HIS A 467 -36.09 10.27 25.24
N VAL A 468 -36.02 9.65 24.06
CA VAL A 468 -34.88 9.80 23.15
C VAL A 468 -34.84 11.22 22.58
N GLU A 469 -35.95 11.69 22.02
CA GLU A 469 -36.06 13.04 21.42
C GLU A 469 -35.79 14.18 22.42
N GLU A 470 -36.24 14.03 23.67
CA GLU A 470 -36.11 15.07 24.69
C GLU A 470 -34.65 15.32 25.13
N GLN A 471 -33.75 14.37 24.88
CA GLN A 471 -32.31 14.53 25.16
C GLN A 471 -31.64 15.58 24.25
N TYR A 472 -32.19 15.80 23.05
CA TYR A 472 -31.62 16.69 22.04
C TYR A 472 -32.19 18.10 22.09
N LYS A 473 -32.88 18.46 23.17
CA LYS A 473 -33.47 19.79 23.32
C LYS A 473 -32.40 20.89 23.30
N ASP A 474 -32.70 21.95 22.55
CA ASP A 474 -31.89 23.17 22.43
C ASP A 474 -30.48 22.91 21.86
N VAL A 475 -30.36 22.03 20.86
CA VAL A 475 -29.15 21.90 20.05
C VAL A 475 -29.17 22.88 18.87
N ASP A 476 -28.02 23.33 18.38
CA ASP A 476 -27.95 24.23 17.21
C ASP A 476 -28.05 23.45 15.90
N ILE A 477 -27.40 22.29 15.84
CA ILE A 477 -27.44 21.34 14.72
C ILE A 477 -27.93 19.99 15.24
N ILE A 478 -28.87 19.36 14.54
CA ILE A 478 -29.29 17.98 14.79
C ILE A 478 -29.00 17.12 13.57
N VAL A 479 -28.38 15.97 13.78
CA VAL A 479 -28.10 14.94 12.79
C VAL A 479 -28.94 13.71 13.14
N PRO A 480 -30.24 13.70 12.78
CA PRO A 480 -31.09 12.57 13.06
C PRO A 480 -30.84 11.47 12.01
N HIS A 481 -30.58 10.28 12.51
CA HIS A 481 -30.44 9.06 11.74
C HIS A 481 -31.84 8.51 11.41
N LEU A 482 -32.20 8.52 10.13
CA LEU A 482 -33.52 8.11 9.66
C LEU A 482 -33.66 6.59 9.63
N GLY A 483 -32.65 5.91 9.08
CA GLY A 483 -32.61 4.46 8.86
C GLY A 483 -33.43 4.01 7.65
N SER A 484 -33.52 2.68 7.48
CA SER A 484 -34.35 2.09 6.42
C SER A 484 -35.84 2.39 6.62
N ILE A 485 -36.52 2.71 5.52
CA ILE A 485 -37.96 3.01 5.47
C ILE A 485 -38.64 1.98 4.56
N ASP A 486 -39.73 1.38 5.03
CA ASP A 486 -40.55 0.48 4.23
C ASP A 486 -41.82 1.16 3.67
N LYS A 487 -42.51 0.50 2.73
CA LYS A 487 -43.76 1.02 2.14
C LYS A 487 -44.90 1.19 3.16
N ASN A 488 -44.86 0.48 4.28
CA ASN A 488 -45.86 0.57 5.34
C ASN A 488 -45.69 1.83 6.18
N ASP A 489 -44.48 2.38 6.29
CA ASP A 489 -44.17 3.60 7.05
C ASP A 489 -44.87 4.86 6.50
N PHE A 490 -45.41 4.79 5.28
CA PHE A 490 -46.21 5.86 4.68
C PHE A 490 -47.72 5.74 4.93
N LYS A 491 -48.17 4.75 5.72
CA LYS A 491 -49.61 4.53 5.99
C LYS A 491 -50.14 5.49 7.06
N PRO A 492 -51.12 6.36 6.74
CA PRO A 492 -51.73 7.26 7.73
C PRO A 492 -52.43 6.50 8.86
N GLY A 493 -52.24 6.92 10.12
CA GLY A 493 -52.86 6.30 11.30
C GLY A 493 -52.09 5.11 11.91
N ASP A 494 -50.99 4.73 11.26
CA ASP A 494 -49.79 4.10 11.81
C ASP A 494 -49.24 4.59 13.17
N ASP A 495 -49.50 3.97 14.32
CA ASP A 495 -48.74 4.34 15.53
C ASP A 495 -47.37 3.62 15.50
N ASP A 496 -46.39 4.30 14.88
CA ASP A 496 -45.05 3.83 14.46
C ASP A 496 -44.17 3.13 15.52
N VAL A 497 -44.53 3.17 16.80
CA VAL A 497 -43.68 2.72 17.91
C VAL A 497 -43.34 1.22 17.85
N LYS A 498 -44.02 0.42 17.03
CA LYS A 498 -43.87 -1.05 16.99
C LYS A 498 -43.16 -1.61 15.74
N ARG A 499 -42.83 -0.80 14.74
CA ARG A 499 -42.47 -1.32 13.40
C ARG A 499 -40.97 -1.53 13.18
N ASN A 500 -40.12 -0.57 13.57
CA ASN A 500 -38.66 -0.74 13.52
C ASN A 500 -38.08 -0.56 14.93
N LYS A 501 -37.33 -1.57 15.39
CA LYS A 501 -36.81 -1.61 16.76
C LYS A 501 -35.56 -0.77 16.96
N ASN A 502 -34.97 -0.30 15.86
CA ASN A 502 -33.59 0.18 15.82
C ASN A 502 -33.41 1.55 15.15
N HIS A 503 -34.42 2.12 14.49
CA HIS A 503 -34.28 3.36 13.70
C HIS A 503 -35.44 4.33 13.96
N LEU A 504 -35.19 5.65 13.81
CA LEU A 504 -36.16 6.69 14.18
C LEU A 504 -37.37 6.72 13.27
N MET A 505 -37.20 6.36 12.00
CA MET A 505 -38.24 6.48 10.97
C MET A 505 -38.69 7.95 10.79
N LEU A 506 -39.62 8.21 9.86
CA LEU A 506 -40.02 9.58 9.55
C LEU A 506 -40.66 10.31 10.74
N THR A 507 -41.47 9.61 11.53
CA THR A 507 -42.13 10.20 12.70
C THR A 507 -41.14 10.56 13.79
N GLY A 508 -40.20 9.67 14.12
CA GLY A 508 -39.16 9.93 15.10
C GLY A 508 -38.20 11.03 14.64
N VAL A 509 -37.82 11.07 13.36
CA VAL A 509 -37.01 12.17 12.81
C VAL A 509 -37.75 13.50 12.91
N ASN A 510 -39.00 13.56 12.47
CA ASN A 510 -39.82 14.77 12.54
C ASN A 510 -39.98 15.26 13.99
N SER A 511 -40.28 14.35 14.90
CA SER A 511 -40.46 14.67 16.31
C SER A 511 -39.14 15.12 16.96
N THR A 512 -38.03 14.45 16.68
CA THR A 512 -36.70 14.83 17.17
C THR A 512 -36.30 16.22 16.67
N ILE A 513 -36.47 16.53 15.39
CA ILE A 513 -36.20 17.89 14.86
C ILE A 513 -37.07 18.92 15.57
N TYR A 514 -38.36 18.64 15.71
CA TYR A 514 -39.30 19.55 16.37
C TYR A 514 -38.89 19.84 17.82
N LYS A 515 -38.59 18.79 18.60
CA LYS A 515 -38.20 18.88 20.01
C LYS A 515 -36.83 19.49 20.23
N SER A 516 -35.92 19.26 19.30
CA SER A 516 -34.56 19.77 19.37
C SER A 516 -34.47 21.29 19.29
N ASN A 517 -35.47 21.92 18.63
CA ASN A 517 -35.46 23.35 18.30
C ASN A 517 -34.20 23.79 17.55
N ALA A 518 -33.61 22.87 16.76
CA ALA A 518 -32.39 23.12 16.01
C ALA A 518 -32.59 24.17 14.91
N LYS A 519 -31.51 24.90 14.60
CA LYS A 519 -31.49 25.85 13.46
C LYS A 519 -31.25 25.11 12.15
N LEU A 520 -30.48 24.03 12.20
CA LEU A 520 -30.16 23.19 11.05
C LEU A 520 -30.35 21.71 11.42
N ALA A 521 -31.09 20.99 10.59
CA ALA A 521 -31.22 19.55 10.64
C ALA A 521 -30.54 18.93 9.42
N ILE A 522 -29.61 17.99 9.64
CA ILE A 522 -28.90 17.26 8.59
C ILE A 522 -29.36 15.82 8.69
N ILE A 523 -30.33 15.44 7.86
CA ILE A 523 -30.92 14.11 7.92
C ILE A 523 -29.91 13.11 7.36
N SER A 524 -29.35 12.28 8.23
CA SER A 524 -28.39 11.26 7.82
C SER A 524 -29.08 9.95 7.50
N GLU A 525 -28.46 9.19 6.60
CA GLU A 525 -28.77 7.79 6.33
C GLU A 525 -30.18 7.55 5.79
N PHE A 526 -30.40 8.04 4.57
CA PHE A 526 -31.51 7.57 3.76
C PHE A 526 -31.17 6.18 3.20
N GLY A 527 -31.99 5.16 3.48
CA GLY A 527 -31.84 3.85 2.86
C GLY A 527 -31.79 3.91 1.32
N GLU A 528 -31.04 3.01 0.68
CA GLU A 528 -30.94 2.90 -0.80
C GLU A 528 -32.33 2.83 -1.44
N GLU A 529 -33.26 2.13 -0.78
CA GLU A 529 -34.63 1.91 -1.24
C GLU A 529 -35.43 3.20 -1.45
N LEU A 530 -34.99 4.32 -0.86
CA LEU A 530 -35.67 5.60 -0.98
C LEU A 530 -35.39 6.32 -2.30
N GLY A 531 -34.25 6.09 -2.98
CA GLY A 531 -33.91 6.73 -4.25
C GLY A 531 -34.33 8.21 -4.36
N GLU A 532 -35.15 8.55 -5.35
CA GLU A 532 -35.69 9.90 -5.57
C GLU A 532 -36.67 10.39 -4.49
N HIS A 533 -37.28 9.49 -3.71
CA HIS A 533 -38.22 9.86 -2.65
C HIS A 533 -37.54 10.64 -1.51
N ARG A 534 -36.22 10.56 -1.38
CA ARG A 534 -35.44 11.39 -0.43
C ARG A 534 -35.69 12.88 -0.63
N LEU A 535 -35.70 13.34 -1.89
CA LEU A 535 -36.02 14.73 -2.25
C LEU A 535 -37.44 15.10 -1.81
N THR A 536 -38.38 14.18 -2.03
CA THR A 536 -39.78 14.37 -1.62
C THR A 536 -39.87 14.51 -0.10
N ILE A 537 -39.16 13.67 0.65
CA ILE A 537 -39.11 13.70 2.12
C ILE A 537 -38.50 15.02 2.61
N ILE A 538 -37.30 15.39 2.14
CA ILE A 538 -36.63 16.63 2.55
C ILE A 538 -37.47 17.86 2.19
N SER A 539 -38.07 17.89 1.00
CA SER A 539 -38.97 18.97 0.56
C SER A 539 -40.20 19.06 1.47
N ALA A 540 -40.81 17.93 1.83
CA ALA A 540 -41.94 17.86 2.74
C ALA A 540 -41.57 18.36 4.15
N LEU A 541 -40.45 17.89 4.72
CA LEU A 541 -39.96 18.34 6.03
C LEU A 541 -39.71 19.85 6.02
N ASN A 542 -39.03 20.37 5.01
CA ASN A 542 -38.80 21.81 4.87
C ASN A 542 -40.09 22.61 4.72
N LYS A 543 -41.09 22.10 4.01
CA LYS A 543 -42.40 22.76 3.91
C LYS A 543 -43.11 22.84 5.26
N VAL A 544 -42.93 21.84 6.12
CA VAL A 544 -43.47 21.82 7.48
C VAL A 544 -42.69 22.77 8.40
N PHE A 545 -41.37 22.64 8.46
CA PHE A 545 -40.54 23.39 9.41
C PHE A 545 -40.36 24.86 9.03
N ARG A 546 -40.20 25.21 7.74
CA ARG A 546 -40.10 26.61 7.30
C ARG A 546 -41.36 27.41 7.58
N LYS A 547 -42.54 26.80 7.42
CA LYS A 547 -43.82 27.46 7.77
C LYS A 547 -43.90 27.88 9.24
N ASN A 548 -43.11 27.23 10.09
CA ASN A 548 -43.09 27.46 11.53
C ASN A 548 -41.82 28.21 12.00
N ASN A 549 -41.01 28.76 11.07
CA ASN A 549 -39.71 29.39 11.36
C ASN A 549 -38.76 28.48 12.18
N MET A 550 -38.79 27.17 11.92
CA MET A 550 -37.96 26.17 12.58
C MET A 550 -36.75 25.78 11.72
N ALA A 551 -36.16 24.61 12.00
CA ALA A 551 -34.97 24.07 11.32
C ALA A 551 -35.07 24.06 9.79
N ARG A 552 -33.97 24.42 9.13
CA ARG A 552 -33.73 24.03 7.73
C ARG A 552 -33.30 22.57 7.70
N CYS A 553 -33.95 21.75 6.87
CA CYS A 553 -33.51 20.36 6.66
C CYS A 553 -32.65 20.25 5.40
N LEU A 554 -31.47 19.65 5.53
CA LEU A 554 -30.59 19.22 4.44
C LEU A 554 -30.41 17.70 4.52
N THR A 555 -30.07 17.03 3.42
CA THR A 555 -29.61 15.64 3.49
C THR A 555 -28.16 15.59 3.98
N GLY A 556 -27.76 14.50 4.65
CA GLY A 556 -26.38 14.24 5.04
C GLY A 556 -25.55 13.58 3.93
N ASP A 557 -26.17 13.11 2.85
CA ASP A 557 -25.54 12.25 1.83
C ASP A 557 -24.65 13.00 0.82
N ILE A 558 -24.20 14.21 1.15
CA ILE A 558 -23.86 15.24 0.14
C ILE A 558 -22.55 16.00 0.39
N GLY A 559 -21.64 15.53 1.24
CA GLY A 559 -20.29 16.09 1.29
C GLY A 559 -20.29 17.56 1.73
N LEU A 560 -21.09 17.91 2.74
CA LEU A 560 -21.25 19.31 3.17
C LEU A 560 -20.12 19.74 4.09
N LYS A 561 -19.55 20.92 3.83
CA LYS A 561 -18.74 21.64 4.80
C LYS A 561 -19.56 22.80 5.38
N VAL A 562 -20.04 22.62 6.61
CA VAL A 562 -20.79 23.64 7.37
C VAL A 562 -19.81 24.44 8.22
N LYS A 563 -19.67 25.74 7.93
CA LYS A 563 -18.94 26.67 8.78
C LYS A 563 -19.74 26.93 10.04
N ILE A 564 -19.09 26.77 11.18
CA ILE A 564 -19.67 27.02 12.50
C ILE A 564 -18.96 28.23 13.13
N PRO A 565 -19.67 29.06 13.91
CA PRO A 565 -21.09 28.96 14.28
C PRO A 565 -22.07 29.60 13.27
N ASP A 566 -21.57 30.19 12.18
CA ASP A 566 -22.38 30.95 11.21
C ASP A 566 -23.44 30.12 10.46
N LEU A 567 -23.39 28.78 10.56
CA LEU A 567 -24.24 27.82 9.86
C LEU A 567 -24.25 27.99 8.33
N LYS A 568 -23.14 28.52 7.78
CA LYS A 568 -22.98 28.70 6.33
C LYS A 568 -22.41 27.44 5.69
N VAL A 569 -22.93 27.07 4.53
CA VAL A 569 -22.47 25.91 3.77
C VAL A 569 -21.48 26.38 2.69
N LYS A 570 -20.29 25.76 2.64
CA LYS A 570 -19.29 26.06 1.59
C LYS A 570 -19.67 25.33 0.30
N CYS A 571 -19.88 26.09 -0.78
CA CYS A 571 -20.11 25.52 -2.11
C CYS A 571 -18.83 24.85 -2.64
N HIS A 572 -18.95 23.66 -3.23
CA HIS A 572 -17.81 22.94 -3.76
C HIS A 572 -17.18 23.60 -4.99
N TYR A 573 -17.96 24.17 -5.92
CA TYR A 573 -17.40 24.77 -7.15
C TYR A 573 -16.87 26.18 -6.92
N CYS A 574 -17.73 27.10 -6.45
CA CYS A 574 -17.31 28.50 -6.31
C CYS A 574 -16.55 28.77 -5.00
N LYS A 575 -16.44 27.77 -4.12
CA LYS A 575 -15.76 27.84 -2.81
C LYS A 575 -16.32 28.90 -1.84
N LYS A 576 -17.40 29.62 -2.21
CA LYS A 576 -18.07 30.63 -1.37
C LYS A 576 -18.90 29.99 -0.26
N CYS A 577 -18.97 30.66 0.89
CA CYS A 577 -19.84 30.28 2.00
C CYS A 577 -21.21 30.95 1.84
N LEU A 578 -22.25 30.12 1.79
CA LEU A 578 -23.62 30.54 1.52
C LEU A 578 -24.49 30.28 2.75
N ASP A 579 -25.54 31.08 2.91
CA ASP A 579 -26.61 30.73 3.83
C ASP A 579 -27.20 29.37 3.44
N ALA A 580 -27.46 28.48 4.42
CA ALA A 580 -28.06 27.18 4.16
C ALA A 580 -29.42 27.25 3.43
N ASN A 581 -30.10 28.41 3.47
CA ASN A 581 -31.32 28.68 2.70
C ASN A 581 -31.07 28.94 1.21
N ASN A 582 -29.85 29.31 0.83
CA ASN A 582 -29.46 29.55 -0.56
C ASN A 582 -28.98 28.28 -1.29
N MET A 583 -28.82 27.17 -0.55
CA MET A 583 -28.63 25.84 -1.12
C MET A 583 -30.00 25.24 -1.49
N LEU A 584 -30.25 25.09 -2.78
CA LEU A 584 -31.43 24.39 -3.30
C LEU A 584 -31.01 22.97 -3.73
N GLU A 585 -31.85 21.98 -3.47
CA GLU A 585 -31.66 20.66 -4.07
C GLU A 585 -32.17 20.70 -5.51
N ALA A 586 -31.39 20.18 -6.44
CA ALA A 586 -31.76 20.00 -7.84
C ALA A 586 -31.67 18.51 -8.20
N ILE A 587 -32.47 18.10 -9.18
CA ILE A 587 -32.28 16.83 -9.89
C ILE A 587 -31.26 17.14 -10.99
N ASP A 588 -30.27 16.28 -11.19
CA ASP A 588 -29.31 16.39 -12.31
C ASP A 588 -30.10 16.48 -13.63
N PRO A 589 -30.08 17.63 -14.33
CA PRO A 589 -30.86 17.84 -15.54
C PRO A 589 -30.30 17.10 -16.75
N GLU A 590 -29.06 16.60 -16.70
CA GLU A 590 -28.42 15.84 -17.78
C GLU A 590 -28.61 14.33 -17.65
N ASN A 591 -29.28 13.86 -16.59
CA ASN A 591 -29.44 12.43 -16.32
C ASN A 591 -30.74 12.11 -15.56
N GLU A 592 -31.90 12.26 -16.21
CA GLU A 592 -33.22 11.88 -15.63
C GLU A 592 -33.25 10.41 -15.15
N ASP A 593 -32.44 9.52 -15.73
CA ASP A 593 -32.34 8.10 -15.35
C ASP A 593 -31.37 7.82 -14.19
N LYS A 594 -30.47 8.76 -13.83
CA LYS A 594 -29.51 8.59 -12.71
C LYS A 594 -29.90 9.47 -11.53
N LYS A 595 -30.47 8.80 -10.52
CA LYS A 595 -31.06 9.28 -9.26
C LYS A 595 -30.06 9.90 -8.27
N CYS A 596 -29.09 10.67 -8.73
CA CYS A 596 -28.11 11.33 -7.87
C CYS A 596 -28.67 12.68 -7.38
N ILE A 597 -28.76 12.85 -6.05
CA ILE A 597 -29.19 14.10 -5.43
C ILE A 597 -28.01 15.06 -5.39
N VAL A 598 -28.23 16.26 -5.91
CA VAL A 598 -27.20 17.28 -6.11
C VAL A 598 -27.67 18.63 -5.57
N TYR A 599 -26.71 19.45 -5.15
CA TYR A 599 -27.01 20.77 -4.61
C TYR A 599 -26.75 21.85 -5.65
N TYR A 600 -27.79 22.60 -6.00
CA TYR A 600 -27.70 23.80 -6.80
C TYR A 600 -27.30 24.98 -5.91
N CYS A 601 -26.16 25.56 -6.25
CA CYS A 601 -25.67 26.80 -5.66
C CYS A 601 -26.32 27.99 -6.39
N LYS A 602 -27.17 28.77 -5.71
CA LYS A 602 -27.77 29.98 -6.30
C LYS A 602 -26.75 31.06 -6.71
N ASP A 603 -25.57 31.08 -6.09
CA ASP A 603 -24.56 32.12 -6.32
C ASP A 603 -23.69 31.88 -7.56
N CYS A 604 -23.47 30.62 -7.94
CA CYS A 604 -22.67 30.27 -9.11
C CYS A 604 -23.42 29.40 -10.12
N GLU A 605 -24.69 29.14 -9.87
CA GLU A 605 -25.60 28.35 -10.71
C GLU A 605 -25.10 26.94 -11.04
N ASN A 606 -24.11 26.44 -10.30
CA ASN A 606 -23.56 25.10 -10.51
C ASN A 606 -24.27 24.07 -9.64
N ILE A 607 -24.38 22.87 -10.19
CA ILE A 607 -24.97 21.70 -9.58
C ILE A 607 -23.87 20.82 -9.02
N TYR A 608 -23.90 20.53 -7.72
CA TYR A 608 -22.93 19.66 -7.05
C TYR A 608 -23.15 18.20 -7.35
N GLU A 609 -22.66 17.79 -8.52
CA GLU A 609 -22.40 16.41 -8.89
C GLU A 609 -21.07 15.95 -8.29
N HIS A 610 -21.10 14.79 -7.64
CA HIS A 610 -19.87 14.07 -7.39
C HIS A 610 -19.53 13.38 -8.71
N GLU A 611 -18.43 13.79 -9.35
CA GLU A 611 -18.01 13.28 -10.66
C GLU A 611 -18.14 11.75 -10.71
N LYS A 612 -18.87 11.26 -11.72
CA LYS A 612 -18.72 9.87 -12.15
C LYS A 612 -17.27 9.72 -12.59
N GLU A 613 -16.48 8.94 -11.85
CA GLU A 613 -15.32 8.32 -12.48
C GLU A 613 -15.82 7.60 -13.75
N LYS A 614 -15.09 7.81 -14.85
CA LYS A 614 -15.38 7.22 -16.16
C LYS A 614 -15.69 5.72 -15.99
N PRO A 615 -16.65 5.16 -16.74
CA PRO A 615 -16.83 3.73 -16.74
C PRO A 615 -15.52 3.07 -17.20
N PHE A 616 -14.89 2.32 -16.29
CA PHE A 616 -13.86 1.37 -16.65
C PHE A 616 -14.55 0.36 -17.58
N ASN A 617 -14.08 0.26 -18.83
CA ASN A 617 -14.66 -0.66 -19.79
C ASN A 617 -14.62 -2.08 -19.22
N GLU A 618 -15.78 -2.74 -19.22
CA GLU A 618 -15.92 -4.17 -18.95
C GLU A 618 -15.21 -4.97 -20.05
N SER A 619 -13.91 -5.20 -19.90
CA SER A 619 -13.21 -6.27 -20.62
C SER A 619 -11.87 -6.64 -19.99
N THR A 620 -11.90 -7.16 -18.76
CA THR A 620 -10.86 -8.12 -18.32
C THR A 620 -11.32 -8.92 -17.10
N ARG A 621 -12.20 -9.90 -17.36
CA ARG A 621 -11.97 -11.21 -16.73
C ARG A 621 -10.74 -11.78 -17.41
N ILE A 622 -9.71 -12.13 -16.66
CA ILE A 622 -9.06 -13.45 -16.70
C ILE A 622 -8.23 -13.62 -15.42
N SER A 623 -8.30 -14.84 -14.93
CA SER A 623 -7.82 -15.42 -13.69
C SER A 623 -6.31 -15.68 -13.60
N LYS A 624 -5.85 -15.72 -12.34
CA LYS A 624 -4.64 -16.37 -11.78
C LYS A 624 -3.29 -15.71 -12.03
#